data_AF-A0A956W9I5-F1
#
_entry.id   AF-A0A956W9I5-F1
#
_cell.length_a   1.000
_cell.length_b   1.000
_cell.length_c   1.000
_cell.angle_alpha   90.00
_cell.angle_beta   90.00
_cell.angle_gamma   90.00
#
_symmetry.space_group_name_H-M   'P 1'
#
loop_
_entity.id
_entity.type
_entity.pdbx_description
1 polymer ?
#
loop_
_entity_poly.entity_id
_entity_poly.type
_entity_poly.pdbx_seq_one_letter_code
_entity_poly.pdbx_strand_id
1 'polypeptide(L)'
;VPAAAQQIRAAAGITRAGRAAEVKPTQPDGPTPRDPENNAPTVAWLCTEAGGAINGQVIGTSGWQASRYSQRHVSRSIHRARHWTVDELSRAIPNQLVNGIVNPAPNQQPKSEE
;
A
#
# COMPACT_ATOMS: atom_id res chain seq x y z
N VAL A 1 37.71 -30.67 28.60
CA VAL A 1 37.38 -31.98 27.98
C VAL A 1 38.58 -32.41 27.16
N PRO A 2 39.19 -33.59 27.39
CA PRO A 2 40.44 -33.97 26.73
C PRO A 2 40.27 -34.20 25.22
N ALA A 3 41.32 -33.95 24.44
CA ALA A 3 41.31 -33.99 22.97
C ALA A 3 40.85 -35.33 22.38
N ALA A 4 41.12 -36.44 23.07
CA ALA A 4 40.65 -37.78 22.67
C ALA A 4 39.11 -37.88 22.61
N ALA A 5 38.40 -37.18 23.50
CA ALA A 5 36.94 -37.15 23.50
C ALA A 5 36.36 -36.24 22.39
N GLN A 6 37.18 -35.41 21.73
CA GLN A 6 36.77 -34.62 20.58
C GLN A 6 36.88 -35.43 19.29
N GLN A 7 37.92 -36.25 19.17
CA GLN A 7 38.15 -37.11 17.99
C GLN A 7 37.11 -38.22 17.85
N ILE A 8 36.69 -38.84 18.96
CA ILE A 8 35.64 -39.89 18.93
C ILE A 8 34.28 -39.31 18.47
N ARG A 9 33.98 -38.05 18.83
CA ARG A 9 32.73 -37.39 18.43
C ARG A 9 32.71 -37.02 16.94
N ALA A 10 33.86 -36.61 16.40
CA ALA A 10 34.01 -36.32 14.97
C ALA A 10 33.88 -37.59 14.10
N ALA A 11 34.49 -38.71 14.54
CA ALA A 11 34.41 -39.99 13.84
C ALA A 11 33.01 -40.61 13.85
N ALA A 12 32.21 -40.34 14.88
CA ALA A 12 30.83 -40.83 15.01
C ALA A 12 29.79 -39.99 14.25
N GLY A 13 30.19 -38.96 13.50
CA GLY A 13 29.27 -38.11 12.73
C GLY A 13 28.33 -37.26 13.58
N ILE A 14 28.58 -37.15 14.90
CA ILE A 14 27.75 -36.37 15.81
C ILE A 14 28.14 -34.90 15.68
N THR A 15 27.53 -34.23 14.71
CA THR A 15 27.64 -32.78 14.55
C THR A 15 26.80 -32.11 15.64
N ARG A 16 27.34 -31.09 16.31
CA ARG A 16 26.65 -30.29 17.33
C ARG A 16 25.32 -29.77 16.76
N ALA A 17 24.20 -30.34 17.21
CA ALA A 17 22.88 -29.76 17.03
C ALA A 17 22.88 -28.39 17.71
N GLY A 18 23.11 -27.33 16.96
CA GLY A 18 23.44 -26.04 17.57
C GLY A 18 23.81 -24.93 16.60
N ARG A 19 23.19 -24.90 15.43
CA ARG A 19 22.76 -23.67 14.78
C ARG A 19 21.59 -24.07 13.93
N ALA A 20 20.38 -23.94 14.46
CA ALA A 20 19.22 -23.90 13.60
C ALA A 20 19.54 -22.81 12.58
N ALA A 21 19.75 -23.22 11.33
CA ALA A 21 19.78 -22.28 10.23
C ALA A 21 18.50 -21.46 10.39
N GLU A 22 18.65 -20.15 10.48
CA GLU A 22 17.53 -19.23 10.42
C GLU A 22 16.77 -19.61 9.14
N VAL A 23 15.63 -20.28 9.30
CA VAL A 23 14.79 -20.68 8.19
C VAL A 23 14.23 -19.37 7.66
N LYS A 24 14.93 -18.78 6.69
CA LYS A 24 14.41 -17.67 5.91
C LYS A 24 13.05 -18.16 5.41
N PRO A 25 11.93 -17.50 5.75
CA PRO A 25 10.62 -17.97 5.35
C PRO A 25 10.66 -18.16 3.84
N THR A 26 10.42 -19.40 3.40
CA THR A 26 10.34 -19.76 2.00
C THR A 26 9.27 -18.86 1.41
N GLN A 27 9.69 -17.89 0.58
CA GLN A 27 8.75 -17.08 -0.18
C GLN A 27 7.83 -18.06 -0.92
N PRO A 28 6.50 -17.94 -0.82
CA PRO A 28 5.61 -18.85 -1.52
C PRO A 28 5.98 -18.86 -3.00
N ASP A 29 6.17 -20.06 -3.56
CA ASP A 29 6.36 -20.24 -4.99
C ASP A 29 5.06 -19.85 -5.69
N GLY A 30 4.98 -18.61 -6.17
CA GLY A 30 3.77 -18.07 -6.77
C GLY A 30 3.81 -16.54 -6.89
N PRO A 31 2.83 -15.96 -7.59
CA PRO A 31 2.78 -14.53 -7.78
C PRO A 31 2.62 -13.81 -6.44
N THR A 32 3.35 -12.71 -6.27
CA THR A 32 3.27 -11.84 -5.10
C THR A 32 2.28 -10.70 -5.35
N PRO A 33 1.74 -10.03 -4.31
CA PRO A 33 0.87 -8.86 -4.49
C PRO A 33 1.56 -7.68 -5.20
N ARG A 34 2.88 -7.70 -5.37
CA ARG A 34 3.62 -6.63 -6.06
C ARG A 34 3.92 -6.98 -7.51
N ASP A 35 3.52 -8.17 -7.95
CA ASP A 35 3.78 -8.64 -9.30
C ASP A 35 2.88 -7.87 -10.29
N PRO A 36 3.46 -7.34 -11.39
CA PRO A 36 2.72 -6.57 -12.37
C PRO A 36 1.66 -7.38 -13.12
N GLU A 37 1.82 -8.70 -13.20
CA GLU A 37 0.89 -9.64 -13.85
C GLU A 37 -0.50 -9.61 -13.22
N ASN A 38 -0.61 -9.20 -11.95
CA ASN A 38 -1.89 -9.05 -11.26
C ASN A 38 -2.82 -8.01 -11.91
N ASN A 39 -2.30 -7.11 -12.76
CA ASN A 39 -3.12 -6.16 -13.51
C ASN A 39 -3.85 -6.82 -14.69
N ALA A 40 -3.28 -7.86 -15.28
CA ALA A 40 -3.73 -8.43 -16.55
C ALA A 40 -5.18 -8.96 -16.51
N PRO A 41 -5.64 -9.69 -15.47
CA PRO A 41 -6.99 -10.23 -15.44
C PRO A 41 -8.08 -9.15 -15.49
N THR A 42 -7.90 -8.04 -14.75
CA THR A 42 -8.87 -6.94 -14.73
C THR A 42 -8.96 -6.26 -16.10
N VAL A 43 -7.81 -6.03 -16.75
CA VAL A 43 -7.77 -5.43 -18.09
C VAL A 43 -8.39 -6.37 -19.13
N ALA A 44 -7.99 -7.64 -19.13
CA ALA A 44 -8.50 -8.63 -20.08
C ALA A 44 -10.02 -8.80 -19.97
N TRP A 45 -10.57 -8.81 -18.76
CA TRP A 45 -12.01 -8.92 -18.55
C TRP A 45 -12.77 -7.67 -19.05
N LEU A 46 -12.24 -6.46 -18.86
CA LEU A 46 -12.84 -5.23 -19.39
C LEU A 46 -12.90 -5.21 -20.92
N CYS A 47 -12.05 -5.97 -21.60
CA CYS A 47 -12.06 -6.14 -23.06
C CYS A 47 -13.04 -7.20 -23.57
N THR A 48 -13.83 -7.83 -22.69
CA THR A 48 -14.89 -8.77 -23.10
C THR A 48 -16.17 -8.03 -23.49
N GLU A 49 -17.09 -8.71 -24.17
CA GLU A 49 -18.42 -8.16 -24.47
C GLU A 49 -19.17 -7.68 -23.21
N ALA A 50 -19.08 -8.44 -22.11
CA ALA A 50 -19.67 -8.04 -20.83
C ALA A 50 -18.97 -6.81 -20.23
N GLY A 51 -17.65 -6.70 -20.41
CA GLY A 51 -16.85 -5.54 -20.02
C GLY A 51 -17.25 -4.27 -20.78
N GLY A 52 -17.72 -4.40 -22.03
CA GLY A 52 -18.18 -3.28 -22.86
C GLY A 52 -19.34 -2.46 -22.27
N ALA A 53 -20.11 -3.03 -21.33
CA ALA A 53 -21.16 -2.31 -20.61
C ALA A 53 -20.62 -1.32 -19.55
N ILE A 54 -19.32 -1.40 -19.20
CA ILE A 54 -18.69 -0.57 -18.17
C ILE A 54 -17.88 0.54 -18.85
N ASN A 55 -18.43 1.76 -18.85
CA ASN A 55 -17.78 2.92 -19.46
C ASN A 55 -17.68 4.12 -18.49
N GLY A 56 -16.68 4.98 -18.71
CA GLY A 56 -16.43 6.18 -17.90
C GLY A 56 -16.07 5.90 -16.44
N GLN A 57 -15.59 4.70 -16.14
CA GLN A 57 -15.17 4.28 -14.81
C GLN A 57 -13.65 4.25 -14.69
N VAL A 58 -13.14 4.50 -13.49
CA VAL A 58 -11.73 4.30 -13.16
C VAL A 58 -11.64 3.06 -12.27
N ILE A 59 -10.96 2.03 -12.77
CA ILE A 59 -10.72 0.78 -12.06
C ILE A 59 -9.24 0.74 -11.67
N GLY A 60 -8.97 0.58 -10.37
CA GLY A 60 -7.62 0.40 -9.84
C GLY A 60 -7.37 -1.05 -9.46
N THR A 61 -6.12 -1.47 -9.56
CA THR A 61 -5.63 -2.77 -9.13
C THR A 61 -4.45 -2.57 -8.19
N SER A 62 -4.42 -3.31 -7.09
CA SER A 62 -3.31 -3.30 -6.13
C SER A 62 -3.24 -4.64 -5.41
N GLY A 63 -2.17 -5.40 -5.67
CA GLY A 63 -2.06 -6.78 -5.20
C GLY A 63 -3.27 -7.61 -5.59
N TRP A 64 -3.97 -8.14 -4.58
CA TRP A 64 -5.13 -9.01 -4.77
C TRP A 64 -6.46 -8.27 -4.88
N GLN A 65 -6.42 -6.94 -4.93
CA GLN A 65 -7.61 -6.10 -4.94
C GLN A 65 -7.85 -5.48 -6.32
N ALA A 66 -9.10 -5.50 -6.77
CA ALA A 66 -9.63 -4.59 -7.79
C ALA A 66 -10.63 -3.62 -7.13
N SER A 67 -10.54 -2.34 -7.47
CA SER A 67 -11.33 -1.26 -6.87
C SER A 67 -11.95 -0.39 -7.96
N ARG A 68 -13.17 0.08 -7.75
CA ARG A 68 -13.77 1.15 -8.56
C ARG A 68 -13.69 2.47 -7.81
N TYR A 69 -13.08 3.48 -8.41
CA TYR A 69 -13.13 4.83 -7.86
C TYR A 69 -14.48 5.48 -8.12
N SER A 70 -14.97 6.25 -7.16
CA SER A 70 -16.15 7.09 -7.36
C SER A 70 -15.81 8.22 -8.34
N GLN A 71 -16.80 8.63 -9.14
CA GLN A 71 -16.68 9.83 -9.95
C GLN A 71 -16.59 11.07 -9.04
N ARG A 72 -15.75 12.03 -9.44
CA ARG A 72 -15.70 13.32 -8.76
C ARG A 72 -17.01 14.04 -8.99
N HIS A 73 -17.63 14.48 -7.91
CA HIS A 73 -18.78 15.37 -7.93
C HIS A 73 -18.51 16.55 -7.02
N VAL A 74 -19.10 17.70 -7.33
CA VAL A 74 -19.02 18.89 -6.48
C VAL A 74 -19.85 18.65 -5.24
N SER A 75 -19.20 18.47 -4.09
CA SER A 75 -19.87 18.24 -2.80
C SER A 75 -20.24 19.54 -2.08
N ARG A 76 -19.54 20.64 -2.39
CA ARG A 76 -19.80 21.96 -1.81
C ARG A 76 -19.31 23.08 -2.74
N SER A 77 -19.96 24.24 -2.67
CA SER A 77 -19.56 25.44 -3.39
C SER A 77 -19.80 26.68 -2.53
N ILE A 78 -18.95 27.70 -2.72
CA ILE A 78 -19.10 29.03 -2.12
C ILE A 78 -19.15 30.06 -3.25
N HIS A 79 -20.03 31.05 -3.13
CA HIS A 79 -20.31 31.99 -4.21
C HIS A 79 -20.16 33.43 -3.75
N ARG A 80 -19.86 34.31 -4.71
CA ARG A 80 -19.84 35.75 -4.50
C ARG A 80 -20.08 36.49 -5.81
N ALA A 81 -20.61 37.71 -5.73
CA ALA A 81 -20.90 38.55 -6.90
C ALA A 81 -19.64 39.16 -7.56
N ARG A 82 -18.45 38.93 -7.00
CA ARG A 82 -17.16 39.39 -7.54
C ARG A 82 -16.07 38.36 -7.28
N HIS A 83 -14.92 38.56 -7.92
CA HIS A 83 -13.72 37.77 -7.67
C HIS A 83 -13.32 37.79 -6.18
N TRP A 84 -12.81 36.64 -5.73
CA TRP A 84 -12.27 36.47 -4.39
C TRP A 84 -10.86 37.06 -4.28
N THR A 85 -10.51 37.63 -3.13
CA THR A 85 -9.11 37.87 -2.75
C THR A 85 -8.55 36.69 -1.95
N VAL A 86 -7.23 36.59 -1.87
CA VAL A 86 -6.56 35.55 -1.07
C VAL A 86 -6.97 35.62 0.40
N ASP A 87 -6.97 36.81 1.00
CA ASP A 87 -7.37 37.00 2.40
C ASP A 87 -8.80 36.54 2.69
N GLU A 88 -9.71 36.75 1.74
CA GLU A 88 -11.10 36.31 1.86
C GLU A 88 -11.20 34.79 1.79
N LEU A 89 -10.46 34.15 0.89
CA LEU A 89 -10.40 32.69 0.78
C LEU A 89 -9.74 32.04 1.99
N SER A 90 -8.68 32.64 2.55
CA SER A 90 -8.00 32.16 3.76
C SER A 90 -8.96 32.04 4.94
N ARG A 91 -10.00 32.88 5.00
CA ARG A 91 -11.07 32.80 6.00
C ARG A 91 -12.22 31.89 5.57
N ALA A 92 -12.64 31.95 4.31
CA ALA A 92 -13.81 31.22 3.83
C ALA A 92 -13.54 29.72 3.62
N ILE A 93 -12.38 29.34 3.08
CA ILE A 93 -12.08 27.93 2.74
C ILE A 93 -12.15 27.02 3.97
N PRO A 94 -11.41 27.28 5.07
CA PRO A 94 -11.41 26.38 6.22
C PRO A 94 -12.80 26.20 6.86
N ASN A 95 -13.59 27.28 6.91
CA ASN A 95 -14.85 27.32 7.64
C ASN A 95 -16.07 26.94 6.80
N GLN A 96 -16.02 27.18 5.49
CA GLN A 96 -17.15 26.98 4.59
C GLN A 96 -16.90 25.83 3.63
N LEU A 97 -15.76 25.83 2.93
CA LEU A 97 -15.52 24.87 1.84
C LEU A 97 -15.02 23.51 2.33
N VAL A 98 -14.08 23.49 3.29
CA VAL A 98 -13.43 22.26 3.78
C VAL A 98 -13.71 21.97 5.27
N ASN A 99 -14.73 22.62 5.84
CA ASN A 99 -15.08 22.40 7.24
C ASN A 99 -15.45 20.93 7.52
N GLY A 100 -14.84 20.35 8.54
CA GLY A 100 -15.00 18.95 8.92
C GLY A 100 -14.16 17.95 8.10
N ILE A 101 -13.37 18.41 7.12
CA ILE A 101 -12.43 17.54 6.40
C ILE A 101 -11.15 17.40 7.22
N VAL A 102 -10.95 16.22 7.80
CA VAL A 102 -9.73 15.86 8.52
C VAL A 102 -8.67 15.41 7.53
N ASN A 103 -7.44 15.92 7.65
CA ASN A 103 -6.32 15.39 6.88
C ASN A 103 -5.98 13.97 7.39
N PRO A 104 -6.13 12.92 6.57
CA PRO A 104 -5.85 11.55 7.00
C PRO A 104 -4.36 11.27 7.25
N ALA A 105 -3.45 12.09 6.71
CA ALA A 105 -2.01 11.97 6.88
C ALA A 105 -1.44 13.34 7.30
N PRO A 106 -1.55 13.72 8.59
CA PRO A 106 -0.97 14.97 9.07
C PRO A 106 0.54 14.95 8.94
N ASN A 107 1.15 16.09 8.67
CA ASN A 107 2.61 16.22 8.64
C ASN A 107 3.18 15.73 9.98
N GLN A 108 4.05 14.71 9.93
CA GLN A 108 4.79 14.29 11.11
C GLN A 108 5.82 15.38 11.42
N GLN A 109 5.83 15.86 12.67
CA GLN A 109 6.88 16.78 13.09
C GLN A 109 8.23 16.07 12.92
N PRO A 110 9.27 16.77 12.41
CA PRO A 110 10.59 16.18 12.32
C PRO A 110 10.98 15.67 13.70
N LYS A 111 11.41 14.40 13.75
CA LYS A 111 11.84 13.76 14.98
C LYS A 111 12.94 14.66 15.57
N SER A 112 12.71 15.21 16.74
CA SER A 112 13.74 15.95 17.48
C SER A 112 14.94 15.02 17.65
N GLU A 113 16.04 15.37 17.02
CA GLU A 113 17.35 14.74 17.26
C GLU A 113 17.74 15.14 18.70
N GLU A 114 17.71 14.15 19.59
CA GLU A 114 18.28 14.22 20.94
C GLU A 114 19.61 13.45 20.95
#